data_AF-B5MA86-F1
#
_entry.id   AF-B5MA86-F1
#
_cell.length_a   1.000
_cell.length_b   1.000
_cell.length_c   1.000
_cell.angle_alpha   90.00
_cell.angle_beta   90.00
_cell.angle_gamma   90.00
#
_symmetry.space_group_name_H-M   'P 1'
#
loop_
_entity.id
_entity.type
_entity.pdbx_description
1 polymer ?
#
loop_
_entity_poly.entity_id
_entity_poly.type
_entity_poly.pdbx_seq_one_letter_code
_entity_poly.pdbx_strand_id
1 'polypeptide(L)'
;MNRLVGVGQIRLVAESPARPHGETQDTIRGSKDPHYVLAAHLPNPEGTACSSCGFTYSTDRPLCPPVVEALRTLTARAHTRSFSDYSTNQLRALEREHCGTGRCRRCGFVYTPTVRVCPTSRRIAIELESRFKAPMSEVRAGQGLCSGKGQVWTVSGNKSAPWRQAVAACAQCPLLASCTTELDRRLASGEKIRDQILAGRLFSGKGDEIAPEMFDAYADRCGAKTKRRKPRPKSRPTRRAATDQSTPASSPAQDVPASPAGGQPTLFKGAVA
;
A
#
# COMPACT_ATOMS: atom_id res chain seq x y z
N MET A 1 -10.20 66.38 -9.01
CA MET A 1 -10.42 66.39 -7.55
C MET A 1 -9.27 65.64 -6.89
N ASN A 2 -8.70 66.22 -5.84
CA ASN A 2 -7.77 65.67 -4.82
C ASN A 2 -6.57 64.78 -5.22
N ARG A 3 -5.37 65.36 -5.00
CA ARG A 3 -4.08 64.69 -4.70
C ARG A 3 -4.19 63.89 -3.37
N LEU A 4 -3.25 63.01 -2.98
CA LEU A 4 -1.92 63.24 -2.34
C LEU A 4 -1.33 61.83 -1.98
N VAL A 5 -0.05 61.55 -1.68
CA VAL A 5 1.31 62.12 -1.93
C VAL A 5 2.34 61.00 -1.58
N GLY A 6 3.55 61.01 -2.16
CA GLY A 6 4.67 60.14 -1.75
C GLY A 6 5.41 59.51 -2.93
N VAL A 7 6.30 60.21 -3.65
CA VAL A 7 7.69 60.57 -3.26
C VAL A 7 8.51 59.32 -2.86
N GLY A 8 9.62 58.97 -3.53
CA GLY A 8 10.23 59.62 -4.70
C GLY A 8 11.42 58.83 -5.26
N GLN A 9 11.64 59.03 -6.56
CA GLN A 9 12.90 58.82 -7.31
C GLN A 9 14.02 59.67 -6.61
N ILE A 10 15.35 59.46 -6.70
CA ILE A 10 16.27 59.02 -7.76
C ILE A 10 17.61 58.58 -7.09
N ARG A 11 18.45 57.83 -7.84
CA ARG A 11 19.92 58.05 -8.03
C ARG A 11 20.89 57.00 -7.49
N LEU A 12 21.54 56.33 -8.45
CA LEU A 12 22.85 55.70 -8.33
C LEU A 12 23.92 56.74 -7.95
N VAL A 13 24.89 56.38 -7.10
CA VAL A 13 26.31 56.19 -7.48
C VAL A 13 27.11 55.67 -6.28
N ALA A 14 28.03 54.75 -6.61
CA ALA A 14 29.15 54.19 -5.85
C ALA A 14 29.38 54.59 -4.36
N GLU A 15 29.44 53.57 -3.52
CA GLU A 15 30.56 53.40 -2.58
C GLU A 15 30.97 51.91 -2.54
N SER A 16 32.26 51.63 -2.75
CA SER A 16 32.85 50.32 -2.52
C SER A 16 33.63 50.34 -1.21
N PRO A 17 33.24 49.59 -0.18
CA PRO A 17 34.15 49.17 0.87
C PRO A 17 35.07 48.04 0.36
N ALA A 18 36.25 47.93 0.94
CA ALA A 18 37.31 47.04 0.48
C ALA A 18 36.96 45.54 0.56
N ARG A 19 37.69 44.74 -0.25
CA ARG A 19 37.68 43.28 -0.21
C ARG A 19 37.97 42.75 1.21
N PRO A 20 37.13 41.87 1.77
CA PRO A 20 37.64 40.78 2.59
C PRO A 20 38.38 39.81 1.66
N HIS A 21 39.65 39.55 1.94
CA HIS A 21 40.36 38.44 1.30
C HIS A 21 39.78 37.11 1.78
N GLY A 22 39.35 36.26 0.84
CA GLY A 22 39.27 34.81 1.03
C GLY A 22 38.31 34.29 2.10
N GLU A 23 37.01 34.25 1.80
CA GLU A 23 36.15 33.20 2.35
C GLU A 23 35.93 32.11 1.30
N THR A 24 36.54 30.96 1.57
CA THR A 24 36.48 29.74 0.79
C THR A 24 35.05 29.24 0.60
N GLN A 25 34.71 28.94 -0.65
CA GLN A 25 34.21 27.67 -1.23
C GLN A 25 33.64 26.50 -0.37
N ASP A 26 33.50 26.61 0.96
CA ASP A 26 33.26 25.48 1.88
C ASP A 26 31.82 25.36 2.43
N THR A 27 30.95 26.37 2.28
CA THR A 27 29.59 26.33 2.84
C THR A 27 28.66 25.29 2.19
N ILE A 28 29.01 24.74 1.02
CA ILE A 28 28.29 23.62 0.38
C ILE A 28 28.75 22.25 0.96
N ARG A 29 29.88 22.20 1.67
CA ARG A 29 30.55 20.94 2.08
C ARG A 29 29.98 20.26 3.34
N GLY A 30 29.00 20.89 3.99
CA GLY A 30 28.56 20.51 5.36
C GLY A 30 27.25 19.73 5.50
N SER A 31 26.33 19.76 4.54
CA SER A 31 25.01 19.15 4.72
C SER A 31 25.03 17.63 4.44
N LYS A 32 25.01 16.83 5.50
CA LYS A 32 24.83 15.37 5.45
C LYS A 32 23.38 14.94 5.15
N ASP A 33 22.44 15.87 5.01
CA ASP A 33 21.06 15.53 4.65
C ASP A 33 20.95 15.27 3.14
N PRO A 34 20.67 14.02 2.69
CA PRO A 34 20.51 13.73 1.28
C PRO A 34 19.36 14.51 0.63
N HIS A 35 18.33 14.93 1.39
CA HIS A 35 17.22 15.72 0.83
C HIS A 35 17.67 17.13 0.44
N TYR A 36 18.55 17.75 1.24
CA TYR A 36 19.17 19.04 0.90
C TYR A 36 20.05 18.92 -0.35
N VAL A 37 20.91 17.90 -0.41
CA VAL A 37 21.80 17.65 -1.56
C VAL A 37 21.00 17.50 -2.86
N LEU A 38 19.88 16.76 -2.83
CA LEU A 38 18.99 16.61 -4.00
C LEU A 38 18.26 17.89 -4.41
N ALA A 39 18.04 18.82 -3.50
CA ALA A 39 17.40 20.10 -3.78
C ALA A 39 18.39 21.15 -4.30
N ALA A 40 19.65 21.12 -3.85
CA ALA A 40 20.70 22.04 -4.28
C ALA A 40 21.34 21.65 -5.62
N HIS A 41 21.62 20.36 -5.83
CA HIS A 41 22.31 19.87 -7.03
C HIS A 41 21.34 19.58 -8.19
N LEU A 42 20.81 20.66 -8.76
CA LEU A 42 19.97 20.62 -9.96
C LEU A 42 20.81 20.77 -11.25
N PRO A 43 20.26 20.39 -12.42
CA PRO A 43 20.82 20.77 -13.72
C PRO A 43 20.79 22.29 -13.94
N ASN A 44 21.69 22.79 -14.76
CA ASN A 44 21.59 24.10 -15.43
C ASN A 44 20.40 24.14 -16.43
N PRO A 45 20.00 25.32 -16.94
CA PRO A 45 18.90 25.44 -17.90
C PRO A 45 19.07 24.58 -19.16
N GLU A 46 20.32 24.37 -19.59
CA GLU A 46 20.68 23.57 -20.77
C GLU A 46 20.66 22.05 -20.49
N GLY A 47 20.59 21.64 -19.22
CA GLY A 47 20.59 20.23 -18.82
C GLY A 47 21.95 19.51 -18.97
N THR A 48 23.03 20.25 -19.23
CA THR A 48 24.38 19.73 -19.54
C THR A 48 25.32 19.62 -18.33
N ALA A 49 25.06 20.35 -17.24
CA ALA A 49 25.91 20.37 -16.05
C ALA A 49 25.12 20.63 -14.77
N CYS A 50 25.71 20.30 -13.62
CA CYS A 50 25.13 20.61 -12.31
C CYS A 50 25.40 22.06 -11.91
N SER A 51 24.35 22.86 -11.72
CA SER A 51 24.45 24.29 -11.37
C SER A 51 25.16 24.56 -10.03
N SER A 52 25.09 23.63 -9.08
CA SER A 52 25.71 23.80 -7.75
C SER A 52 27.17 23.37 -7.67
N CYS A 53 27.68 22.51 -8.56
CA CYS A 53 29.04 21.97 -8.46
C CYS A 53 29.81 21.87 -9.79
N GLY A 54 29.29 22.43 -10.88
CA GLY A 54 29.95 22.48 -12.19
C GLY A 54 30.12 21.14 -12.91
N PHE A 55 29.68 20.02 -12.32
CA PHE A 55 29.86 18.69 -12.89
C PHE A 55 29.10 18.53 -14.22
N THR A 56 29.82 18.35 -15.32
CA THR A 56 29.28 18.06 -16.65
C THR A 56 28.67 16.67 -16.70
N TYR A 57 27.43 16.56 -17.16
CA TYR A 57 26.75 15.28 -17.34
C TYR A 57 27.17 14.59 -18.64
N SER A 58 27.24 13.26 -18.61
CA SER A 58 27.37 12.42 -19.81
C SER A 58 26.33 11.30 -19.78
N THR A 59 26.22 10.54 -20.88
CA THR A 59 25.38 9.32 -20.95
C THR A 59 25.70 8.34 -19.82
N ASP A 60 26.99 8.15 -19.54
CA ASP A 60 27.48 7.20 -18.53
C ASP A 60 27.45 7.78 -17.11
N ARG A 61 27.41 9.12 -16.99
CA ARG A 61 27.37 9.85 -15.71
C ARG A 61 26.30 10.96 -15.76
N PRO A 62 25.01 10.61 -15.73
CA PRO A 62 23.90 11.56 -15.79
C PRO A 62 23.66 12.32 -14.46
N LEU A 63 24.46 12.06 -13.43
CA LEU A 63 24.32 12.62 -12.09
C LEU A 63 25.71 12.96 -11.53
N CYS A 64 25.81 14.07 -10.79
CA CYS A 64 27.04 14.44 -10.10
C CYS A 64 27.26 13.57 -8.85
N PRO A 65 28.51 13.36 -8.39
CA PRO A 65 28.81 12.46 -7.27
C PRO A 65 28.01 12.73 -5.98
N PRO A 66 27.77 13.99 -5.54
CA PRO A 66 26.95 14.26 -4.36
C PRO A 66 25.51 13.73 -4.50
N VAL A 67 24.90 13.89 -5.68
CA VAL A 67 23.54 13.37 -5.95
C VAL A 67 23.51 11.85 -5.97
N VAL A 68 24.52 11.21 -6.55
CA VAL A 68 24.64 9.74 -6.53
C VAL A 68 24.69 9.22 -5.10
N GLU A 69 25.49 9.84 -4.24
CA GLU A 69 25.67 9.40 -2.86
C GLU A 69 24.44 9.69 -1.97
N ALA A 70 23.77 10.84 -2.19
CA ALA A 70 22.49 11.14 -1.58
C ALA A 70 21.41 10.10 -1.95
N LEU A 71 21.35 9.66 -3.21
CA LEU A 71 20.41 8.63 -3.67
C LEU A 71 20.74 7.23 -3.15
N ARG A 72 22.02 6.87 -3.03
CA ARG A 72 22.44 5.63 -2.35
C ARG A 72 22.02 5.64 -0.89
N THR A 73 22.27 6.73 -0.18
CA THR A 73 21.87 6.92 1.22
C THR A 73 20.36 6.77 1.41
N LEU A 74 19.56 7.37 0.51
CA LEU A 74 18.09 7.24 0.55
C LEU A 74 17.61 5.84 0.17
N THR A 75 18.21 5.20 -0.83
CA THR A 75 17.85 3.85 -1.26
C THR A 75 18.19 2.80 -0.21
N ALA A 76 19.36 2.89 0.44
CA ALA A 76 19.76 2.00 1.52
C ALA A 76 18.84 2.11 2.76
N ARG A 77 18.22 3.28 2.97
CA ARG A 77 17.21 3.52 4.02
C ARG A 77 15.79 3.13 3.59
N ALA A 78 15.53 2.96 2.29
CA ALA A 78 14.20 2.63 1.77
C ALA A 78 13.91 1.14 1.96
N HIS A 79 12.98 0.83 2.86
CA HIS A 79 12.48 -0.54 2.99
C HIS A 79 11.62 -0.91 1.77
N THR A 80 11.88 -2.06 1.17
CA THR A 80 11.13 -2.65 0.03
C THR A 80 9.79 -3.25 0.45
N ARG A 81 9.04 -2.57 1.33
CA ARG A 81 7.68 -2.97 1.72
C ARG A 81 6.70 -2.69 0.59
N SER A 82 5.67 -3.53 0.47
CA SER A 82 4.57 -3.24 -0.44
C SER A 82 3.82 -1.99 0.04
N PHE A 83 3.27 -1.19 -0.87
CA PHE A 83 2.38 -0.09 -0.47
C PHE A 83 1.16 -0.62 0.33
N SER A 84 0.76 -1.88 0.08
CA SER A 84 -0.24 -2.62 0.86
C SER A 84 0.05 -2.68 2.36
N ASP A 85 1.33 -2.70 2.77
CA ASP A 85 1.76 -2.86 4.16
C ASP A 85 1.67 -1.55 4.98
N TYR A 86 1.55 -0.41 4.31
CA TYR A 86 1.44 0.90 4.96
C TYR A 86 -0.02 1.22 5.30
N SER A 87 -0.25 1.91 6.42
CA SER A 87 -1.54 2.54 6.70
C SER A 87 -1.79 3.71 5.73
N THR A 88 -3.06 4.08 5.53
CA THR A 88 -3.45 5.23 4.69
C THR A 88 -2.75 6.53 5.09
N ASN A 89 -2.58 6.78 6.39
CA ASN A 89 -1.91 7.98 6.88
C ASN A 89 -0.41 7.97 6.54
N GLN A 90 0.24 6.82 6.61
CA GLN A 90 1.64 6.67 6.18
C GLN A 90 1.78 6.84 4.67
N LEU A 91 0.87 6.30 3.85
CA LEU A 91 0.87 6.53 2.41
C LEU A 91 0.70 8.02 2.06
N ARG A 92 -0.23 8.74 2.70
CA ARG A 92 -0.40 10.20 2.54
C ARG A 92 0.79 11.02 3.04
N ALA A 93 1.58 10.51 3.98
CA ALA A 93 2.84 11.13 4.37
C ALA A 93 3.91 10.92 3.30
N LEU A 94 4.12 9.65 2.91
CA LEU A 94 5.09 9.24 1.90
C LEU A 94 4.85 9.89 0.53
N GLU A 95 3.59 10.04 0.11
CA GLU A 95 3.21 10.75 -1.13
C GLU A 95 3.71 12.20 -1.14
N ARG A 96 3.54 12.92 -0.02
CA ARG A 96 3.97 14.32 0.13
C ARG A 96 5.50 14.47 0.13
N GLU A 97 6.24 13.45 0.56
CA GLU A 97 7.71 13.43 0.44
C GLU A 97 8.17 13.40 -1.03
N HIS A 98 7.37 12.85 -1.95
CA HIS A 98 7.69 12.74 -3.38
C HIS A 98 7.46 14.04 -4.19
N CYS A 99 7.75 15.19 -3.59
CA CYS A 99 7.67 16.52 -4.20
C CYS A 99 9.05 17.09 -4.62
N GLY A 100 9.04 18.24 -5.31
CA GLY A 100 10.24 19.03 -5.63
C GLY A 100 10.10 19.82 -6.93
N THR A 101 11.09 20.66 -7.23
CA THR A 101 11.22 21.43 -8.48
C THR A 101 12.45 20.92 -9.23
N GLY A 102 12.31 20.58 -10.51
CA GLY A 102 13.36 19.94 -11.32
C GLY A 102 13.69 18.49 -10.92
N ARG A 103 13.76 18.18 -9.62
CA ARG A 103 14.01 16.82 -9.09
C ARG A 103 13.12 16.50 -7.89
N CYS A 104 12.65 15.25 -7.82
CA CYS A 104 11.94 14.70 -6.67
C CYS A 104 12.90 14.52 -5.48
N ARG A 105 12.61 15.19 -4.35
CA ARG A 105 13.45 15.20 -3.14
C ARG A 105 13.58 13.82 -2.48
N ARG A 106 12.63 12.90 -2.71
CA ARG A 106 12.60 11.58 -2.06
C ARG A 106 13.28 10.46 -2.84
N CYS A 107 13.18 10.45 -4.17
CA CYS A 107 13.71 9.36 -5.01
C CYS A 107 14.53 9.83 -6.21
N GLY A 108 14.89 11.12 -6.29
CA GLY A 108 15.79 11.63 -7.32
C GLY A 108 15.24 11.73 -8.73
N PHE A 109 13.98 11.35 -8.97
CA PHE A 109 13.34 11.43 -10.29
C PHE A 109 13.41 12.86 -10.85
N VAL A 110 13.92 13.02 -12.07
CA VAL A 110 14.00 14.33 -12.74
C VAL A 110 12.67 14.63 -13.40
N TYR A 111 12.07 15.76 -13.04
CA TYR A 111 10.86 16.24 -13.70
C TYR A 111 11.21 16.87 -15.05
N THR A 112 10.46 16.54 -16.09
CA THR A 112 10.56 17.16 -17.40
C THR A 112 9.33 18.04 -17.66
N PRO A 113 9.33 18.92 -18.68
CA PRO A 113 8.13 19.68 -19.04
C PRO A 113 6.89 18.81 -19.30
N THR A 114 7.11 17.58 -19.79
CA THR A 114 6.10 16.55 -20.10
C THR A 114 5.76 15.63 -18.92
N VAL A 115 6.68 15.39 -17.98
CA VAL A 115 6.49 14.50 -16.82
C VAL A 115 6.71 15.26 -15.52
N ARG A 116 5.64 15.92 -15.06
CA ARG A 116 5.63 16.78 -13.87
C ARG A 116 5.26 16.07 -12.56
N VAL A 117 4.88 14.79 -12.61
CA VAL A 117 4.48 13.99 -11.45
C VAL A 117 5.48 12.85 -11.24
N CYS A 118 5.90 12.63 -10.00
CA CYS A 118 6.87 11.58 -9.68
C CYS A 118 6.22 10.18 -9.88
N PRO A 119 6.83 9.25 -10.61
CA PRO A 119 6.26 7.91 -10.83
C PRO A 119 5.99 7.12 -9.54
N THR A 120 6.73 7.39 -8.46
CA THR A 120 6.49 6.76 -7.15
C THR A 120 5.34 7.44 -6.40
N SER A 121 5.23 8.77 -6.42
CA SER A 121 4.02 9.49 -5.95
C SER A 121 2.79 8.97 -6.67
N ARG A 122 2.82 8.86 -8.01
CA ARG A 122 1.69 8.36 -8.80
C ARG A 122 1.28 6.93 -8.42
N ARG A 123 2.24 6.04 -8.10
CA ARG A 123 1.93 4.68 -7.62
C ARG A 123 1.29 4.70 -6.22
N ILE A 124 1.73 5.60 -5.33
CA ILE A 124 1.11 5.80 -4.01
C ILE A 124 -0.31 6.38 -4.16
N ALA A 125 -0.51 7.34 -5.06
CA ALA A 125 -1.82 7.89 -5.39
C ALA A 125 -2.79 6.80 -5.87
N ILE A 126 -2.35 5.93 -6.79
CA ILE A 126 -3.14 4.78 -7.26
C ILE A 126 -3.53 3.84 -6.10
N GLU A 127 -2.66 3.62 -5.12
CA GLU A 127 -2.97 2.82 -3.92
C GLU A 127 -3.88 3.57 -2.91
N LEU A 128 -3.81 4.90 -2.85
CA LEU A 128 -4.77 5.69 -2.06
C LEU A 128 -6.15 5.72 -2.71
N GLU A 129 -6.22 5.78 -4.04
CA GLU A 129 -7.44 5.57 -4.83
C GLU A 129 -7.98 4.14 -4.68
N SER A 130 -7.10 3.14 -4.66
CA SER A 130 -7.49 1.72 -4.51
C SER A 130 -8.22 1.47 -3.18
N ARG A 131 -7.87 2.24 -2.16
CA ARG A 131 -8.51 2.22 -0.82
C ARG A 131 -9.69 3.19 -0.70
N PHE A 132 -10.03 3.90 -1.77
CA PHE A 132 -10.99 5.01 -1.81
C PHE A 132 -10.72 6.06 -0.72
N LYS A 133 -9.45 6.44 -0.55
CA LYS A 133 -8.97 7.49 0.37
C LYS A 133 -8.32 8.68 -0.37
N ALA A 134 -8.39 8.68 -1.69
CA ALA A 134 -8.26 9.83 -2.57
C ALA A 134 -9.48 9.85 -3.52
N PRO A 135 -9.88 11.01 -4.08
CA PRO A 135 -10.76 11.04 -5.25
C PRO A 135 -10.17 10.17 -6.35
N MET A 136 -10.98 9.37 -7.05
CA MET A 136 -10.44 8.64 -8.19
C MET A 136 -10.08 9.61 -9.31
N SER A 137 -8.84 9.53 -9.80
CA SER A 137 -8.37 10.33 -10.92
C SER A 137 -9.29 10.15 -12.14
N GLU A 138 -9.49 11.25 -12.88
CA GLU A 138 -10.30 11.27 -14.09
C GLU A 138 -9.93 10.15 -15.06
N VAL A 139 -10.96 9.53 -15.61
CA VAL A 139 -10.80 8.40 -16.53
C VAL A 139 -10.60 8.94 -17.94
N ARG A 140 -9.64 8.38 -18.67
CA ARG A 140 -9.51 8.66 -20.11
C ARG A 140 -10.79 8.23 -20.82
N ALA A 141 -11.20 8.99 -21.84
CA ALA A 141 -12.35 8.63 -22.67
C ALA A 141 -12.25 7.18 -23.15
N GLY A 142 -13.34 6.41 -23.00
CA GLY A 142 -13.39 4.99 -23.36
C GLY A 142 -12.78 4.01 -22.33
N GLN A 143 -12.24 4.48 -21.20
CA GLN A 143 -11.84 3.61 -20.09
C GLN A 143 -12.88 3.66 -18.95
N GLY A 144 -12.96 2.60 -18.14
CA GLY A 144 -13.80 2.56 -16.94
C GLY A 144 -13.00 2.92 -15.69
N LEU A 145 -13.67 3.41 -14.63
CA LEU A 145 -13.06 3.69 -13.32
C LEU A 145 -12.33 2.47 -12.72
N CYS A 146 -12.69 1.27 -13.14
CA CYS A 146 -12.09 0.01 -12.73
C CYS A 146 -10.79 -0.38 -13.47
N SER A 147 -10.49 0.27 -14.60
CA SER A 147 -9.33 -0.07 -15.44
C SER A 147 -8.01 0.06 -14.66
N GLY A 148 -7.19 -0.99 -14.71
CA GLY A 148 -5.91 -1.06 -13.98
C GLY A 148 -6.01 -1.18 -12.45
N LYS A 149 -7.21 -1.25 -11.87
CA LYS A 149 -7.45 -1.25 -10.40
C LYS A 149 -8.04 -2.56 -9.87
N GLY A 150 -7.78 -3.70 -10.53
CA GLY A 150 -8.51 -4.97 -10.34
C GLY A 150 -8.71 -5.46 -8.89
N GLN A 151 -7.73 -5.28 -8.00
CA GLN A 151 -7.82 -5.70 -6.59
C GLN A 151 -8.97 -5.03 -5.82
N VAL A 152 -9.31 -3.79 -6.18
CA VAL A 152 -10.38 -2.98 -5.56
C VAL A 152 -11.77 -3.56 -5.84
N TRP A 153 -11.92 -4.12 -7.03
CA TRP A 153 -13.15 -4.71 -7.55
C TRP A 153 -13.22 -6.21 -7.26
N THR A 154 -12.27 -6.74 -6.48
CA THR A 154 -12.24 -8.13 -6.04
C THR A 154 -12.81 -8.23 -4.63
N VAL A 155 -13.82 -9.10 -4.45
CA VAL A 155 -14.50 -9.30 -3.17
C VAL A 155 -13.63 -10.16 -2.25
N SER A 156 -12.77 -9.50 -1.49
CA SER A 156 -11.83 -10.14 -0.57
C SER A 156 -12.01 -9.66 0.89
N GLY A 157 -11.54 -10.48 1.83
CA GLY A 157 -11.58 -10.17 3.27
C GLY A 157 -12.92 -10.44 3.95
N ASN A 158 -13.19 -9.69 5.02
CA ASN A 158 -14.34 -9.88 5.92
C ASN A 158 -14.93 -8.53 6.39
N LYS A 159 -14.85 -7.49 5.55
CA LYS A 159 -15.39 -6.16 5.84
C LYS A 159 -16.22 -5.69 4.66
N SER A 160 -17.46 -5.30 4.92
CA SER A 160 -18.42 -4.80 3.94
C SER A 160 -18.11 -3.37 3.45
N ALA A 161 -17.53 -2.52 4.29
CA ALA A 161 -17.35 -1.10 3.98
C ALA A 161 -16.52 -0.81 2.71
N PRO A 162 -15.38 -1.50 2.44
CA PRO A 162 -14.67 -1.36 1.16
C PRO A 162 -15.53 -1.77 -0.04
N TRP A 163 -16.34 -2.82 0.10
CA TRP A 163 -17.22 -3.31 -0.96
C TRP A 163 -18.37 -2.33 -1.26
N ARG A 164 -18.98 -1.73 -0.23
CA ARG A 164 -19.96 -0.62 -0.39
C ARG A 164 -19.34 0.55 -1.14
N GLN A 165 -18.11 0.92 -0.77
CA GLN A 165 -17.42 2.05 -1.39
C GLN A 165 -17.06 1.76 -2.86
N ALA A 166 -16.69 0.51 -3.18
CA ALA A 166 -16.50 0.06 -4.56
C ALA A 166 -17.80 0.04 -5.38
N VAL A 167 -18.91 -0.47 -4.84
CA VAL A 167 -20.22 -0.42 -5.51
C VAL A 167 -20.64 1.01 -5.82
N ALA A 168 -20.58 1.91 -4.83
CA ALA A 168 -20.91 3.32 -5.02
C ALA A 168 -19.99 4.03 -6.03
N ALA A 169 -18.72 3.64 -6.09
CA ALA A 169 -17.77 4.12 -7.09
C ALA A 169 -18.05 3.57 -8.50
N CYS A 170 -18.48 2.31 -8.61
CA CYS A 170 -18.87 1.71 -9.89
C CYS A 170 -20.11 2.40 -10.47
N ALA A 171 -21.08 2.76 -9.61
CA ALA A 171 -22.29 3.48 -9.99
C ALA A 171 -22.02 4.90 -10.54
N GLN A 172 -20.85 5.46 -10.28
CA GLN A 172 -20.40 6.77 -10.82
C GLN A 172 -19.56 6.63 -12.10
N CYS A 173 -19.38 5.41 -12.64
CA CYS A 173 -18.57 5.17 -13.82
C CYS A 173 -19.31 5.64 -15.10
N PRO A 174 -18.70 6.48 -15.97
CA PRO A 174 -19.32 6.88 -17.24
C PRO A 174 -19.71 5.71 -18.15
N LEU A 175 -18.99 4.58 -18.05
CA LEU A 175 -19.27 3.35 -18.80
C LEU A 175 -20.30 2.42 -18.13
N LEU A 176 -20.98 2.85 -17.05
CA LEU A 176 -21.88 1.98 -16.26
C LEU A 176 -22.93 1.31 -17.15
N ALA A 177 -23.61 2.06 -18.02
CA ALA A 177 -24.68 1.53 -18.87
C ALA A 177 -24.17 0.38 -19.76
N SER A 178 -23.05 0.58 -20.47
CA SER A 178 -22.43 -0.45 -21.32
C SER A 178 -21.96 -1.66 -20.50
N CYS A 179 -21.40 -1.43 -19.30
CA CYS A 179 -21.01 -2.51 -18.39
C CYS A 179 -22.21 -3.31 -17.88
N THR A 180 -23.35 -2.68 -17.62
CA THR A 180 -24.59 -3.36 -17.22
C THR A 180 -25.12 -4.22 -18.35
N THR A 181 -25.25 -3.69 -19.57
CA THR A 181 -25.72 -4.46 -20.74
C THR A 181 -24.86 -5.69 -21.01
N GLU A 182 -23.52 -5.55 -20.96
CA GLU A 182 -22.61 -6.67 -21.18
C GLU A 182 -22.63 -7.68 -20.00
N LEU A 183 -22.78 -7.21 -18.76
CA LEU A 183 -22.96 -8.09 -17.60
C LEU A 183 -24.24 -8.90 -17.72
N ASP A 184 -25.38 -8.28 -18.03
CA ASP A 184 -26.67 -8.97 -18.15
C ASP A 184 -26.65 -9.97 -19.31
N ARG A 185 -26.00 -9.65 -20.44
CA ARG A 185 -25.75 -10.59 -21.55
C ARG A 185 -24.97 -11.82 -21.09
N ARG A 186 -23.90 -11.63 -20.29
CA ARG A 186 -23.06 -12.70 -19.75
C ARG A 186 -23.83 -13.58 -18.75
N LEU A 187 -24.57 -12.96 -17.82
CA LEU A 187 -25.44 -13.67 -16.87
C LEU A 187 -26.54 -14.47 -17.58
N ALA A 188 -27.16 -13.92 -18.63
CA ALA A 188 -28.15 -14.62 -19.46
C ALA A 188 -27.55 -15.82 -20.21
N SER A 189 -26.28 -15.75 -20.63
CA SER A 189 -25.55 -16.91 -21.18
C SER A 189 -25.11 -17.95 -20.13
N GLY A 190 -25.47 -17.76 -18.85
CA GLY A 190 -25.13 -18.67 -17.75
C GLY A 190 -23.74 -18.46 -17.14
N GLU A 191 -23.01 -17.40 -17.53
CA GLU A 191 -21.68 -17.12 -16.98
C GLU A 191 -21.75 -16.78 -15.48
N LYS A 192 -20.83 -17.34 -14.68
CA LYS A 192 -20.73 -17.08 -13.25
C LYS A 192 -19.59 -16.12 -12.94
N ILE A 193 -19.92 -14.84 -12.81
CA ILE A 193 -19.03 -13.80 -12.25
C ILE A 193 -18.77 -14.14 -10.78
N ARG A 194 -17.50 -14.35 -10.37
CA ARG A 194 -17.15 -14.78 -9.01
C ARG A 194 -16.21 -13.81 -8.32
N ASP A 195 -16.45 -13.60 -7.02
CA ASP A 195 -15.63 -12.78 -6.12
C ASP A 195 -15.30 -11.39 -6.70
N GLN A 196 -16.27 -10.75 -7.36
CA GLN A 196 -16.08 -9.50 -8.11
C GLN A 196 -17.22 -8.49 -7.88
N ILE A 197 -16.88 -7.22 -8.06
CA ILE A 197 -17.82 -6.10 -8.11
C ILE A 197 -17.81 -5.56 -9.54
N LEU A 198 -18.95 -5.67 -10.23
CA LEU A 198 -19.07 -5.34 -11.65
C LEU A 198 -20.41 -4.65 -11.92
N ALA A 199 -20.40 -3.56 -12.68
CA ALA A 199 -21.57 -2.73 -12.99
C ALA A 199 -22.43 -2.34 -11.76
N GLY A 200 -21.77 -2.00 -10.64
CA GLY A 200 -22.45 -1.65 -9.38
C GLY A 200 -22.99 -2.83 -8.57
N ARG A 201 -22.81 -4.07 -9.01
CA ARG A 201 -23.35 -5.29 -8.38
C ARG A 201 -22.22 -6.11 -7.77
N LEU A 202 -22.49 -6.76 -6.63
CA LEU A 202 -21.50 -7.57 -5.90
C LEU A 202 -21.79 -9.05 -6.07
N PHE A 203 -20.80 -9.81 -6.54
CA PHE A 203 -20.91 -11.25 -6.74
C PHE A 203 -20.05 -12.02 -5.74
N SER A 204 -20.66 -13.04 -5.12
CA SER A 204 -19.98 -13.97 -4.22
C SER A 204 -19.09 -14.96 -4.97
N GLY A 205 -18.24 -15.71 -4.26
CA GLY A 205 -17.42 -16.77 -4.86
C GLY A 205 -18.19 -17.97 -5.42
N LYS A 206 -19.51 -18.04 -5.22
CA LYS A 206 -20.39 -18.97 -5.94
C LYS A 206 -20.87 -18.43 -7.29
N GLY A 207 -20.84 -17.11 -7.45
CA GLY A 207 -21.47 -16.37 -8.54
C GLY A 207 -22.94 -16.04 -8.28
N ASP A 208 -23.35 -16.04 -7.02
CA ASP A 208 -24.62 -15.47 -6.58
C ASP A 208 -24.42 -13.97 -6.31
N GLU A 209 -25.31 -13.12 -6.84
CA GLU A 209 -25.37 -11.70 -6.51
C GLU A 209 -25.77 -11.51 -5.04
N ILE A 210 -25.16 -10.53 -4.39
CA ILE A 210 -25.47 -10.10 -3.03
C ILE A 210 -26.04 -8.69 -3.12
N ALA A 211 -27.21 -8.45 -2.52
CA ALA A 211 -27.81 -7.11 -2.44
C ALA A 211 -27.12 -6.24 -1.36
N PRO A 212 -27.08 -4.90 -1.49
CA PRO A 212 -26.35 -3.98 -0.59
C PRO A 212 -26.64 -4.14 0.91
N GLU A 213 -27.89 -4.43 1.25
CA GLU A 213 -28.38 -4.71 2.60
C GLU A 213 -27.80 -6.00 3.20
N MET A 214 -27.45 -6.98 2.34
CA MET A 214 -26.87 -8.26 2.75
C MET A 214 -25.33 -8.24 2.86
N PHE A 215 -24.67 -7.09 2.63
CA PHE A 215 -23.20 -7.01 2.61
C PHE A 215 -22.57 -7.32 3.97
N ASP A 216 -23.15 -6.86 5.08
CA ASP A 216 -22.63 -7.13 6.43
C ASP A 216 -22.76 -8.63 6.75
N ALA A 217 -23.93 -9.22 6.54
CA ALA A 217 -24.16 -10.65 6.71
C ALA A 217 -23.25 -11.51 5.80
N TYR A 218 -22.93 -11.05 4.60
CA TYR A 218 -21.95 -11.72 3.73
C TYR A 218 -20.51 -11.58 4.25
N ALA A 219 -20.12 -10.40 4.75
CA ALA A 219 -18.82 -10.16 5.37
C ALA A 219 -18.59 -11.04 6.61
N ASP A 220 -19.60 -11.18 7.48
CA ASP A 220 -19.57 -12.06 8.64
C ASP A 220 -19.41 -13.53 8.26
N ARG A 221 -20.13 -14.00 7.22
CA ARG A 221 -19.95 -15.36 6.68
C ARG A 221 -18.53 -15.60 6.16
N CYS A 222 -17.91 -14.61 5.52
CA CYS A 222 -16.50 -14.69 5.10
C CYS A 222 -15.54 -14.71 6.31
N GLY A 223 -15.81 -13.92 7.35
CA GLY A 223 -15.08 -13.94 8.61
C GLY A 223 -15.21 -15.26 9.39
N ALA A 224 -16.38 -15.89 9.38
CA ALA A 224 -16.61 -17.17 10.04
C ALA A 224 -15.83 -18.32 9.36
N LYS A 225 -15.79 -18.34 8.03
CA LYS A 225 -15.01 -19.32 7.24
C LYS A 225 -13.51 -19.24 7.51
N THR A 226 -12.96 -18.03 7.65
CA THR A 226 -11.52 -17.84 7.94
C THR A 226 -11.18 -18.19 9.40
N LYS A 227 -12.04 -17.87 10.37
CA LYS A 227 -11.89 -18.31 11.77
C LYS A 227 -11.85 -19.84 11.90
N ARG A 228 -12.75 -20.57 11.21
CA ARG A 228 -12.78 -22.04 11.21
C ARG A 228 -11.56 -22.71 10.56
N ARG A 229 -10.83 -21.99 9.69
CA ARG A 229 -9.61 -22.49 9.02
C ARG A 229 -8.32 -22.27 9.81
N LYS A 230 -8.31 -21.44 10.86
CA LYS A 230 -7.14 -21.36 11.75
C LYS A 230 -7.05 -22.66 12.56
N PRO A 231 -5.91 -23.38 12.56
CA PRO A 231 -5.72 -24.50 13.47
C PRO A 231 -5.91 -24.00 14.90
N ARG A 232 -6.88 -24.59 15.62
CA ARG A 232 -7.05 -24.32 17.06
C ARG A 232 -5.74 -24.77 17.72
N PRO A 233 -5.01 -23.91 18.45
CA PRO A 233 -3.79 -24.34 19.12
C PRO A 233 -4.17 -25.49 20.07
N LYS A 234 -3.52 -26.64 19.93
CA LYS A 234 -3.72 -27.78 20.83
C LYS A 234 -3.35 -27.32 22.23
N SER A 235 -4.35 -27.14 23.08
CA SER A 235 -4.16 -26.88 24.50
C SER A 235 -3.42 -28.08 25.10
N ARG A 236 -2.12 -27.89 25.38
CA ARG A 236 -1.28 -28.88 26.06
C ARG A 236 -1.94 -29.20 27.40
N PRO A 237 -2.19 -30.48 27.76
CA PRO A 237 -2.75 -30.81 29.05
C PRO A 237 -1.83 -30.31 30.16
N THR A 238 -2.37 -29.56 31.12
CA THR A 238 -1.62 -29.06 32.26
C THR A 238 -1.19 -30.24 33.12
N ARG A 239 0.10 -30.60 33.07
CA ARG A 239 0.70 -31.59 33.98
C ARG A 239 0.61 -31.00 35.39
N ARG A 240 -0.30 -31.53 36.23
CA ARG A 240 -0.33 -31.19 37.66
C ARG A 240 1.03 -31.54 38.26
N ALA A 241 1.72 -30.55 38.81
CA ALA A 241 2.88 -30.79 39.67
C ALA A 241 2.37 -31.30 41.02
N ALA A 242 3.09 -32.25 41.60
CA ALA A 242 2.82 -32.74 42.94
C ALA A 242 3.38 -31.77 43.99
N THR A 243 2.75 -31.74 45.16
CA THR A 243 3.37 -31.27 46.40
C THR A 243 3.13 -32.35 47.44
N ASP A 244 4.21 -32.87 48.03
CA ASP A 244 4.18 -33.69 49.26
C ASP A 244 3.48 -32.90 50.39
N GLN A 245 2.87 -33.50 51.42
CA GLN A 245 3.53 -34.40 52.39
C GLN A 245 2.52 -34.99 53.42
N SER A 246 2.96 -36.02 54.15
CA SER A 246 2.49 -36.49 55.48
C SER A 246 1.33 -37.50 55.59
N THR A 247 1.76 -38.76 55.80
CA THR A 247 1.11 -39.95 56.41
C THR A 247 0.71 -39.77 57.90
N PRO A 248 0.08 -40.75 58.62
CA PRO A 248 -0.26 -42.16 58.28
C PRO A 248 -1.80 -42.44 58.34
N ALA A 249 -2.37 -43.66 58.38
CA ALA A 249 -1.87 -45.03 58.61
C ALA A 249 -2.76 -46.15 57.97
N SER A 250 -2.47 -47.40 58.36
CA SER A 250 -3.29 -48.64 58.33
C SER A 250 -3.24 -49.54 57.08
N SER A 251 -2.53 -50.66 57.25
CA SER A 251 -2.65 -51.94 56.51
C SER A 251 -3.85 -52.77 57.06
N PRO A 252 -4.23 -53.97 56.54
CA PRO A 252 -3.51 -54.80 55.56
C PRO A 252 -4.35 -55.58 54.49
N ALA A 253 -3.58 -56.32 53.66
CA ALA A 253 -3.87 -57.65 53.10
C ALA A 253 -4.75 -57.84 51.83
N GLN A 254 -4.13 -58.53 50.85
CA GLN A 254 -4.68 -59.61 50.00
C GLN A 254 -5.79 -59.24 48.97
N ASP A 255 -5.90 -59.85 47.77
CA ASP A 255 -5.21 -61.00 47.14
C ASP A 255 -5.09 -60.84 45.60
N VAL A 256 -4.30 -61.73 44.98
CA VAL A 256 -4.21 -62.03 43.53
C VAL A 256 -4.71 -63.48 43.40
N PRO A 257 -5.46 -63.97 42.36
CA PRO A 257 -5.18 -63.75 40.94
C PRO A 257 -6.38 -63.83 39.95
N ALA A 258 -6.05 -63.85 38.65
CA ALA A 258 -6.57 -64.76 37.60
C ALA A 258 -6.97 -64.08 36.27
N SER A 259 -6.24 -64.43 35.22
CA SER A 259 -6.73 -64.45 33.83
C SER A 259 -7.34 -65.84 33.55
N PRO A 260 -8.18 -66.06 32.52
CA PRO A 260 -7.61 -66.26 31.17
C PRO A 260 -8.50 -65.88 29.95
N ALA A 261 -7.79 -65.73 28.82
CA ALA A 261 -8.10 -66.08 27.43
C ALA A 261 -9.55 -66.28 26.91
N GLY A 262 -9.80 -65.78 25.69
CA GLY A 262 -10.67 -66.45 24.71
C GLY A 262 -11.36 -65.53 23.68
N GLY A 263 -11.27 -65.84 22.39
CA GLY A 263 -12.20 -65.34 21.35
C GLY A 263 -11.58 -64.50 20.21
N GLN A 264 -11.28 -65.15 19.08
CA GLN A 264 -11.00 -64.51 17.79
C GLN A 264 -12.16 -64.85 16.78
N PRO A 265 -12.10 -64.62 15.45
CA PRO A 265 -13.03 -63.67 14.79
C PRO A 265 -13.95 -64.26 13.69
N THR A 266 -14.97 -63.49 13.28
CA THR A 266 -15.66 -63.51 11.97
C THR A 266 -16.15 -62.08 11.66
N LEU A 267 -16.14 -61.49 10.45
CA LEU A 267 -16.11 -61.90 9.03
C LEU A 267 -17.49 -62.25 8.43
N PHE A 268 -18.15 -61.27 7.78
CA PHE A 268 -19.03 -61.31 6.58
C PHE A 268 -19.31 -59.82 6.22
N LYS A 269 -19.02 -59.23 5.05
CA LYS A 269 -19.28 -59.56 3.62
C LYS A 269 -20.75 -59.29 3.21
N GLY A 270 -20.95 -58.29 2.35
CA GLY A 270 -22.25 -57.92 1.77
C GLY A 270 -22.14 -56.64 0.93
N ALA A 271 -22.42 -56.73 -0.37
CA ALA A 271 -22.37 -55.63 -1.36
C ALA A 271 -23.56 -55.75 -2.33
N VAL A 272 -23.66 -54.83 -3.29
CA VAL A 272 -24.67 -54.75 -4.36
C VAL A 272 -26.02 -54.16 -3.86
N ALA A 273 -26.70 -53.25 -4.58
CA ALA A 273 -26.51 -52.73 -5.94
C ALA A 273 -26.15 -51.24 -5.99
#